data_AF-A0AAN6MYP1-F1
#
_entry.id   AF-A0AAN6MYP1-F1
#
_cell.length_a   1.000
_cell.length_b   1.000
_cell.length_c   1.000
_cell.angle_alpha   90.00
_cell.angle_beta   90.00
_cell.angle_gamma   90.00
#
_symmetry.space_group_name_H-M   'P 1'
#
loop_
_entity.id
_entity.type
_entity.pdbx_description
1 polymer ?
#
loop_
_entity_poly.entity_id
_entity_poly.type
_entity_poly.pdbx_seq_one_letter_code
_entity_poly.pdbx_strand_id
1 'polypeptide(L)'
;MEPNTSTHTYPYLKIARPDGQDQWAPMNQVIEMMKCYLERNNAVSPDSHPTSRDVAEYIDGLLAVHQSSGPQEGKQVEVSLRNIWELFLSIAKLIPYDHPAQAKLILVLKELSMYRDLDTFNDVLHTYNLGKPTHLIHSSDSRGMRDMYINRHSFLARLVGLAEHNEQLDTYLSALGIACVRDALEKFHPLDIENWVCYVQAASQWVLHAGAALYAMCFLPDEECYAYIQSVAPGAMFTAELESRHRSEGMEKGMTLDRWKYWRSQFQEIVERRDRLASLEGDMEALGKAAEQAVSKMEEVERETAAQACYCSSSEGSSCLSCFISVWNTKRRGG
;
A
#
# COMPACT_ATOMS: atom_id res chain seq x y z
N MET A 1 -10.92 -25.29 31.14
CA MET A 1 -10.53 -23.92 30.81
C MET A 1 -11.38 -23.50 29.63
N GLU A 2 -12.39 -22.67 29.87
CA GLU A 2 -13.22 -22.13 28.79
C GLU A 2 -12.44 -21.04 28.04
N PRO A 3 -12.53 -20.98 26.71
CA PRO A 3 -11.92 -19.90 25.96
C PRO A 3 -12.64 -18.60 26.31
N ASN A 4 -11.89 -17.68 26.92
CA ASN A 4 -12.34 -16.35 27.26
C ASN A 4 -12.59 -15.57 25.95
N THR A 5 -13.82 -15.59 25.44
CA THR A 5 -14.25 -14.77 24.30
C THR A 5 -14.47 -13.33 24.80
N SER A 6 -13.36 -12.65 25.11
CA SER A 6 -13.35 -11.21 25.33
C SER A 6 -13.77 -10.54 24.03
N THR A 7 -15.00 -10.03 23.98
CA THR A 7 -15.45 -9.06 22.98
C THR A 7 -14.58 -7.81 23.12
N HIS A 8 -13.50 -7.75 22.36
CA HIS A 8 -12.68 -6.55 22.23
C HIS A 8 -13.50 -5.46 21.55
N THR A 9 -14.18 -4.64 22.34
CA THR A 9 -14.72 -3.36 21.87
C THR A 9 -13.55 -2.46 21.51
N TYR A 10 -13.38 -2.20 20.21
CA TYR A 10 -12.32 -1.35 19.66
C TYR A 10 -12.50 0.11 20.13
N PRO A 11 -11.58 0.68 20.93
CA PRO A 11 -11.77 2.00 21.55
C PRO A 11 -11.58 3.20 20.60
N TYR A 12 -11.16 2.97 19.35
CA TYR A 12 -10.73 4.03 18.43
C TYR A 12 -11.79 4.59 17.47
N LEU A 13 -13.03 4.09 17.55
CA LEU A 13 -14.16 4.56 16.72
C LEU A 13 -15.16 5.42 17.51
N LYS A 14 -14.75 6.06 18.60
CA LYS A 14 -15.55 7.09 19.28
C LYS A 14 -15.08 8.49 18.88
N ILE A 15 -15.47 8.95 17.70
CA ILE A 15 -15.32 10.35 17.28
C ILE A 15 -16.63 11.09 17.62
N ALA A 16 -16.90 11.34 18.91
CA ALA A 16 -18.10 12.06 19.31
C ALA A 16 -17.94 13.58 19.08
N ARG A 17 -18.92 14.21 18.41
CA ARG A 17 -19.06 15.68 18.41
C ARG A 17 -19.84 16.16 19.65
N PRO A 18 -19.67 17.42 20.06
CA PRO A 18 -20.35 17.98 21.24
C PRO A 18 -21.86 18.25 21.08
N ASP A 19 -22.40 18.18 19.87
CA ASP A 19 -23.74 18.66 19.51
C ASP A 19 -24.85 17.60 19.62
N GLY A 20 -24.52 16.33 19.91
CA GLY A 20 -25.49 15.29 20.26
C GLY A 20 -26.38 14.79 19.11
N GLN A 21 -26.22 15.29 17.88
CA GLN A 21 -26.79 14.66 16.69
C GLN A 21 -25.88 13.51 16.23
N ASP A 22 -26.46 12.33 16.05
CA ASP A 22 -25.76 11.13 15.61
C ASP A 22 -25.47 11.18 14.09
N GLN A 23 -24.63 12.13 13.69
CA GLN A 23 -24.12 12.27 12.31
C GLN A 23 -23.36 11.01 11.84
N TRP A 24 -23.07 10.07 12.74
CA TRP A 24 -22.39 8.81 12.46
C TRP A 24 -23.35 7.66 12.15
N ALA A 25 -24.66 7.85 12.29
CA ALA A 25 -25.63 6.81 11.93
C ALA A 25 -25.43 6.26 10.51
N PRO A 26 -25.17 7.08 9.46
CA PRO A 26 -24.84 6.56 8.13
C PRO A 26 -23.52 5.76 8.10
N MET A 27 -22.50 6.21 8.84
CA MET A 27 -21.21 5.52 8.87
C MET A 27 -21.29 4.16 9.58
N ASN A 28 -22.11 4.06 10.63
CA ASN A 28 -22.38 2.78 11.30
C ASN A 28 -23.06 1.79 10.33
N GLN A 29 -23.96 2.26 9.46
CA GLN A 29 -24.56 1.41 8.44
C GLN A 29 -23.53 0.95 7.39
N VAL A 30 -22.60 1.83 6.98
CA VAL A 30 -21.46 1.43 6.12
C VAL A 30 -20.61 0.36 6.79
N ILE A 31 -20.29 0.54 8.08
CA ILE A 31 -19.50 -0.44 8.85
C ILE A 31 -20.19 -1.79 8.89
N GLU A 32 -21.49 -1.85 9.22
CA GLU A 32 -22.23 -3.11 9.28
C GLU A 32 -22.33 -3.78 7.91
N MET A 33 -22.58 -3.01 6.85
CA MET A 33 -22.60 -3.55 5.50
C MET A 33 -21.22 -4.08 5.05
N MET A 34 -20.14 -3.36 5.37
CA MET A 34 -18.78 -3.83 5.12
C MET A 34 -18.46 -5.11 5.90
N LYS A 35 -18.87 -5.22 7.18
CA LYS A 35 -18.72 -6.46 7.96
C LYS A 35 -19.41 -7.64 7.26
N CYS A 36 -20.68 -7.48 6.91
CA CYS A 36 -21.45 -8.50 6.19
C CYS A 36 -20.76 -8.95 4.88
N TYR A 37 -20.19 -8.01 4.13
CA TYR A 37 -19.47 -8.31 2.90
C TYR A 37 -18.13 -9.03 3.14
N LEU A 38 -17.35 -8.57 4.13
CA LEU A 38 -16.01 -9.10 4.40
C LEU A 38 -16.06 -10.52 4.98
N GLU A 39 -17.05 -10.84 5.82
CA GLU A 39 -17.24 -12.15 6.47
C GLU A 39 -17.64 -13.30 5.52
N ARG A 40 -18.00 -13.00 4.26
CA ARG A 40 -18.54 -13.92 3.22
C ARG A 40 -17.64 -15.13 2.82
N ASN A 41 -16.57 -15.46 3.53
CA ASN A 41 -15.65 -16.51 3.04
C ASN A 41 -16.19 -17.95 3.06
N ASN A 42 -17.33 -18.25 3.72
CA ASN A 42 -17.80 -19.63 3.91
C ASN A 42 -19.31 -19.87 3.69
N ALA A 43 -20.10 -18.90 3.22
CA ALA A 43 -21.56 -19.08 3.12
C ALA A 43 -21.98 -19.77 1.81
N VAL A 44 -22.77 -20.84 1.93
CA VAL A 44 -23.22 -21.74 0.82
C VAL A 44 -24.29 -21.10 -0.08
N SER A 45 -24.89 -19.96 0.32
CA SER A 45 -25.96 -19.30 -0.45
C SER A 45 -25.46 -18.01 -1.12
N PRO A 46 -25.18 -18.01 -2.44
CA PRO A 46 -24.63 -16.84 -3.15
C PRO A 46 -25.61 -15.67 -3.32
N ASP A 47 -26.92 -15.91 -3.22
CA ASP A 47 -27.97 -14.97 -3.69
C ASP A 47 -28.43 -13.93 -2.65
N SER A 48 -28.00 -14.02 -1.39
CA SER A 48 -28.49 -13.14 -0.31
C SER A 48 -27.47 -12.13 0.22
N HIS A 49 -26.26 -12.06 -0.35
CA HIS A 49 -25.17 -11.27 0.19
C HIS A 49 -24.75 -10.14 -0.74
N PRO A 50 -24.41 -8.96 -0.19
CA PRO A 50 -23.93 -7.84 -0.98
C PRO A 50 -22.64 -8.22 -1.74
N THR A 51 -22.52 -7.72 -2.95
CA THR A 51 -21.33 -7.72 -3.80
C THR A 51 -20.49 -6.47 -3.52
N SER A 52 -19.26 -6.40 -4.05
CA SER A 52 -18.45 -5.17 -3.97
C SER A 52 -19.17 -3.97 -4.59
N ARG A 53 -19.93 -4.20 -5.67
CA ARG A 53 -20.74 -3.19 -6.34
C ARG A 53 -21.88 -2.71 -5.44
N ASP A 54 -22.64 -3.61 -4.83
CA ASP A 54 -23.75 -3.23 -3.94
C ASP A 54 -23.23 -2.36 -2.77
N VAL A 55 -22.07 -2.72 -2.21
CA VAL A 55 -21.39 -1.93 -1.17
C VAL A 55 -20.97 -0.55 -1.69
N ALA A 56 -20.37 -0.49 -2.88
CA ALA A 56 -19.94 0.77 -3.48
C ALA A 56 -21.13 1.69 -3.83
N GLU A 57 -22.19 1.16 -4.43
CA GLU A 57 -23.43 1.89 -4.74
C GLU A 57 -24.09 2.45 -3.48
N TYR A 58 -24.10 1.67 -2.40
CA TYR A 58 -24.64 2.14 -1.13
C TYR A 58 -23.79 3.28 -0.54
N ILE A 59 -22.46 3.16 -0.55
CA ILE A 59 -21.55 4.23 -0.11
C ILE A 59 -21.73 5.48 -0.97
N ASP A 60 -21.84 5.32 -2.28
CA ASP A 60 -22.07 6.40 -3.22
C ASP A 60 -23.41 7.11 -2.97
N GLY A 61 -24.47 6.35 -2.74
CA GLY A 61 -25.78 6.88 -2.39
C GLY A 61 -25.75 7.73 -1.12
N LEU A 62 -25.00 7.31 -0.10
CA LEU A 62 -24.79 8.11 1.11
C LEU A 62 -24.05 9.42 0.82
N LEU A 63 -23.07 9.41 -0.08
CA LEU A 63 -22.37 10.62 -0.51
C LEU A 63 -23.27 11.57 -1.30
N ALA A 64 -24.13 11.05 -2.17
CA ALA A 64 -25.04 11.84 -2.99
C ALA A 64 -26.07 12.61 -2.14
N VAL A 65 -26.55 12.04 -1.03
CA VAL A 65 -27.48 12.72 -0.11
C VAL A 65 -26.87 14.00 0.48
N HIS A 66 -25.55 14.06 0.61
CA HIS A 66 -24.85 15.24 1.14
C HIS A 66 -24.64 16.35 0.09
N GLN A 67 -24.87 16.07 -1.20
CA GLN A 67 -24.68 17.04 -2.28
C GLN A 67 -25.88 18.00 -2.45
N SER A 68 -27.09 17.65 -2.04
CA SER A 68 -28.28 18.48 -2.32
C SER A 68 -28.41 19.80 -1.52
N SER A 69 -27.34 20.29 -0.88
CA SER A 69 -27.40 21.33 0.18
C SER A 69 -26.63 22.63 -0.13
N GLY A 70 -26.84 23.25 -1.29
CA GLY A 70 -26.45 24.64 -1.58
C GLY A 70 -24.92 24.95 -1.61
N PRO A 71 -24.48 26.19 -1.86
CA PRO A 71 -23.09 26.54 -2.25
C PRO A 71 -21.97 26.23 -1.23
N GLN A 72 -22.26 25.67 -0.05
CA GLN A 72 -21.25 25.06 0.84
C GLN A 72 -20.92 23.60 0.46
N GLU A 73 -21.53 23.08 -0.61
CA GLU A 73 -21.48 21.70 -1.12
C GLU A 73 -20.07 21.13 -1.28
N GLY A 74 -19.17 21.85 -1.97
CA GLY A 74 -17.85 21.30 -2.33
C GLY A 74 -17.02 20.89 -1.12
N LYS A 75 -17.05 21.69 -0.04
CA LYS A 75 -16.33 21.37 1.20
C LYS A 75 -16.93 20.19 1.95
N GLN A 76 -18.25 20.03 1.90
CA GLN A 76 -18.94 18.94 2.59
C GLN A 76 -18.69 17.60 1.89
N VAL A 77 -18.64 17.59 0.56
CA VAL A 77 -18.28 16.41 -0.24
C VAL A 77 -16.85 15.96 0.07
N GLU A 78 -15.88 16.89 0.08
CA GLU A 78 -14.48 16.59 0.39
C GLU A 78 -14.33 15.99 1.80
N VAL A 79 -15.00 16.57 2.81
CA VAL A 79 -15.02 16.04 4.19
C VAL A 79 -15.62 14.63 4.23
N SER A 80 -16.68 14.37 3.47
CA SER A 80 -17.34 13.06 3.45
C SER A 80 -16.47 11.98 2.80
N LEU A 81 -15.83 12.30 1.66
CA LEU A 81 -14.87 11.41 0.99
C LEU A 81 -13.67 11.11 1.89
N ARG A 82 -13.16 12.12 2.58
CA ARG A 82 -12.10 11.98 3.58
C ARG A 82 -12.49 11.01 4.69
N ASN A 83 -13.68 11.17 5.27
CA ASN A 83 -14.16 10.29 6.34
C ASN A 83 -14.32 8.84 5.88
N ILE A 84 -14.78 8.63 4.64
CA ILE A 84 -14.88 7.29 4.05
C ILE A 84 -13.48 6.69 3.90
N TRP A 85 -12.53 7.46 3.38
CA TRP A 85 -11.15 6.98 3.24
C TRP A 85 -10.52 6.60 4.59
N GLU A 86 -10.71 7.44 5.62
CA GLU A 86 -10.29 7.11 6.98
C GLU A 86 -10.93 5.82 7.49
N LEU A 87 -12.21 5.57 7.15
CA LEU A 87 -12.89 4.33 7.48
C LEU A 87 -12.22 3.13 6.80
N PHE A 88 -11.97 3.21 5.48
CA PHE A 88 -11.26 2.16 4.74
C PHE A 88 -9.88 1.85 5.36
N LEU A 89 -9.09 2.88 5.65
CA LEU A 89 -7.80 2.72 6.31
C LEU A 89 -7.92 2.12 7.72
N SER A 90 -8.97 2.49 8.46
CA SER A 90 -9.22 1.97 9.81
C SER A 90 -9.59 0.50 9.77
N ILE A 91 -10.47 0.10 8.84
CA ILE A 91 -10.84 -1.30 8.62
C ILE A 91 -9.62 -2.10 8.15
N ALA A 92 -8.87 -1.58 7.18
CA ALA A 92 -7.67 -2.23 6.64
C ALA A 92 -6.62 -2.55 7.71
N LYS A 93 -6.43 -1.67 8.72
CA LYS A 93 -5.53 -1.91 9.86
C LYS A 93 -5.96 -3.11 10.71
N LEU A 94 -7.25 -3.40 10.79
CA LEU A 94 -7.81 -4.45 11.63
C LEU A 94 -7.82 -5.83 10.95
N ILE A 95 -7.71 -5.87 9.62
CA ILE A 95 -7.69 -7.11 8.85
C ILE A 95 -6.24 -7.60 8.73
N PRO A 96 -5.91 -8.83 9.15
CA PRO A 96 -4.56 -9.38 8.96
C PRO A 96 -4.07 -9.26 7.52
N TYR A 97 -2.80 -8.94 7.34
CA TYR A 97 -2.23 -8.61 6.03
C TYR A 97 -2.35 -9.74 5.00
N ASP A 98 -2.42 -11.00 5.44
CA ASP A 98 -2.57 -12.20 4.61
C ASP A 98 -4.04 -12.63 4.42
N HIS A 99 -4.98 -11.97 5.09
CA HIS A 99 -6.38 -12.34 5.05
C HIS A 99 -7.06 -11.87 3.74
N PRO A 100 -7.86 -12.71 3.06
CA PRO A 100 -8.51 -12.38 1.78
C PRO A 100 -9.49 -11.20 1.84
N ALA A 101 -9.95 -10.80 3.03
CA ALA A 101 -10.76 -9.59 3.20
C ALA A 101 -10.02 -8.30 2.80
N GLN A 102 -8.67 -8.28 2.84
CA GLN A 102 -7.89 -7.17 2.29
C GLN A 102 -8.21 -6.95 0.80
N ALA A 103 -8.18 -8.03 0.00
CA ALA A 103 -8.49 -7.96 -1.42
C ALA A 103 -9.94 -7.56 -1.68
N LYS A 104 -10.88 -8.09 -0.89
CA LYS A 104 -12.30 -7.68 -0.96
C LYS A 104 -12.50 -6.18 -0.74
N LEU A 105 -11.77 -5.60 0.22
CA LEU A 105 -11.83 -4.18 0.53
C LEU A 105 -11.34 -3.33 -0.66
N ILE A 106 -10.29 -3.78 -1.36
CA ILE A 106 -9.83 -3.12 -2.58
C ILE A 106 -10.87 -3.22 -3.71
N LEU A 107 -11.57 -4.35 -3.86
CA LEU A 107 -12.64 -4.46 -4.85
C LEU A 107 -13.76 -3.45 -4.63
N VAL A 108 -14.11 -3.15 -3.38
CA VAL A 108 -15.10 -2.09 -3.09
C VAL A 108 -14.59 -0.73 -3.54
N LEU A 109 -13.32 -0.39 -3.27
CA LEU A 109 -12.73 0.87 -3.73
C LEU A 109 -12.68 0.95 -5.26
N LYS A 110 -12.39 -0.16 -5.94
CA LYS A 110 -12.40 -0.25 -7.39
C LYS A 110 -13.79 -0.04 -7.98
N GLU A 111 -14.84 -0.57 -7.37
CA GLU A 111 -16.21 -0.28 -7.81
C GLU A 111 -16.57 1.17 -7.48
N LEU A 112 -16.19 1.70 -6.31
CA LEU A 112 -16.45 3.08 -5.91
C LEU A 112 -15.80 4.10 -6.86
N SER A 113 -14.63 3.78 -7.42
CA SER A 113 -13.94 4.61 -8.41
C SER A 113 -14.71 4.78 -9.73
N MET A 114 -15.71 3.93 -9.99
CA MET A 114 -16.57 4.07 -11.16
C MET A 114 -17.63 5.16 -10.98
N TYR A 115 -17.99 5.47 -9.73
CA TYR A 115 -19.01 6.46 -9.41
C TYR A 115 -18.42 7.84 -9.08
N ARG A 116 -17.15 7.87 -8.63
CA ARG A 116 -16.49 9.08 -8.16
C ARG A 116 -15.07 9.17 -8.67
N ASP A 117 -14.67 10.41 -8.96
CA ASP A 117 -13.29 10.74 -9.25
C ASP A 117 -12.43 10.49 -8.01
N LEU A 118 -11.52 9.51 -8.12
CA LEU A 118 -10.58 9.20 -7.05
C LEU A 118 -9.45 10.23 -6.93
N ASP A 119 -9.36 11.24 -7.79
CA ASP A 119 -8.35 12.29 -7.64
C ASP A 119 -8.53 13.05 -6.32
N THR A 120 -9.77 13.19 -5.82
CA THR A 120 -10.01 13.73 -4.47
C THR A 120 -9.46 12.82 -3.37
N PHE A 121 -9.29 11.51 -3.63
CA PHE A 121 -8.62 10.61 -2.69
C PHE A 121 -7.12 10.89 -2.62
N ASN A 122 -6.47 11.35 -3.69
CA ASN A 122 -5.05 11.74 -3.65
C ASN A 122 -4.81 12.89 -2.67
N ASP A 123 -5.67 13.91 -2.68
CA ASP A 123 -5.58 15.04 -1.74
C ASP A 123 -5.70 14.58 -0.28
N VAL A 124 -6.57 13.61 -0.04
CA VAL A 124 -6.68 12.96 1.26
C VAL A 124 -5.36 12.24 1.58
N LEU A 125 -4.85 11.37 0.71
CA LEU A 125 -3.58 10.66 0.93
C LEU A 125 -2.42 11.61 1.28
N HIS A 126 -2.30 12.74 0.57
CA HIS A 126 -1.32 13.79 0.85
C HIS A 126 -1.50 14.39 2.24
N THR A 127 -2.75 14.68 2.64
CA THR A 127 -3.05 15.33 3.92
C THR A 127 -2.70 14.46 5.13
N TYR A 128 -2.87 13.13 5.03
CA TYR A 128 -2.66 12.23 6.17
C TYR A 128 -1.20 11.91 6.46
N ASN A 129 -0.27 12.48 5.69
CA ASN A 129 1.17 12.26 5.87
C ASN A 129 1.47 10.76 6.07
N LEU A 130 0.86 9.93 5.23
CA LEU A 130 0.82 8.47 5.42
C LEU A 130 2.23 7.87 5.50
N GLY A 131 3.22 8.59 4.97
CA GLY A 131 4.65 8.27 4.97
C GLY A 131 5.47 8.84 6.12
N LYS A 132 4.88 9.24 7.26
CA LYS A 132 5.63 9.37 8.53
C LYS A 132 5.30 8.19 9.44
N PRO A 133 5.98 7.05 9.29
CA PRO A 133 5.62 5.82 9.98
C PRO A 133 6.34 5.65 11.32
N THR A 134 7.40 6.43 11.57
CA THR A 134 8.37 6.12 12.62
C THR A 134 7.90 6.48 14.02
N HIS A 135 7.28 7.64 14.21
CA HIS A 135 6.94 8.12 15.57
C HIS A 135 5.83 7.31 16.27
N LEU A 136 4.98 6.61 15.52
CA LEU A 136 3.89 5.82 16.10
C LEU A 136 4.38 4.51 16.72
N ILE A 137 5.46 3.92 16.22
CA ILE A 137 6.00 2.67 16.77
C ILE A 137 6.91 2.94 17.97
N HIS A 138 7.66 4.05 17.97
CA HIS A 138 8.61 4.37 19.04
C HIS A 138 7.98 4.70 20.41
N SER A 139 6.65 4.87 20.52
CA SER A 139 6.00 5.35 21.75
C SER A 139 5.05 4.36 22.43
N SER A 140 4.80 3.18 21.85
CA SER A 140 3.93 2.20 22.51
C SER A 140 4.33 0.76 22.19
N ASP A 141 4.68 0.03 23.25
CA ASP A 141 5.22 -1.34 23.29
C ASP A 141 4.21 -2.44 22.87
N SER A 142 3.22 -2.10 22.04
CA SER A 142 2.11 -3.01 21.75
C SER A 142 2.29 -3.70 20.40
N ARG A 143 2.42 -5.03 20.44
CA ARG A 143 2.33 -5.92 19.27
C ARG A 143 1.21 -5.53 18.30
N GLY A 144 0.06 -5.13 18.82
CA GLY A 144 -1.09 -4.71 18.02
C GLY A 144 -0.83 -3.51 17.11
N MET A 145 0.00 -2.54 17.52
CA MET A 145 0.34 -1.40 16.66
C MET A 145 1.25 -1.81 15.49
N ARG A 146 2.13 -2.80 15.71
CA ARG A 146 2.96 -3.39 14.64
C ARG A 146 2.09 -4.15 13.63
N ASP A 147 1.14 -4.96 14.10
CA ASP A 147 0.21 -5.67 13.21
C ASP A 147 -0.63 -4.68 12.38
N MET A 148 -1.19 -3.65 13.03
CA MET A 148 -1.94 -2.60 12.33
C MET A 148 -1.11 -1.85 11.29
N TYR A 149 0.18 -1.66 11.55
CA TYR A 149 1.11 -1.05 10.61
C TYR A 149 1.31 -1.92 9.36
N ILE A 150 1.61 -3.21 9.55
CA ILE A 150 1.82 -4.17 8.45
C ILE A 150 0.52 -4.32 7.64
N ASN A 151 -0.61 -4.49 8.32
CA ASN A 151 -1.93 -4.62 7.70
C ASN A 151 -2.28 -3.44 6.80
N ARG A 152 -2.02 -2.21 7.28
CA ARG A 152 -2.21 -0.98 6.50
C ARG A 152 -1.29 -0.93 5.27
N HIS A 153 -0.01 -1.24 5.42
CA HIS A 153 0.91 -1.21 4.28
C HIS A 153 0.58 -2.30 3.26
N SER A 154 0.11 -3.45 3.71
CA SER A 154 -0.38 -4.52 2.85
C SER A 154 -1.61 -4.10 2.04
N PHE A 155 -2.55 -3.39 2.66
CA PHE A 155 -3.69 -2.80 1.96
C PHE A 155 -3.26 -1.79 0.89
N LEU A 156 -2.41 -0.82 1.27
CA LEU A 156 -1.94 0.22 0.36
C LEU A 156 -1.13 -0.36 -0.81
N ALA A 157 -0.29 -1.37 -0.56
CA ALA A 157 0.46 -2.07 -1.59
C ALA A 157 -0.47 -2.78 -2.59
N ARG A 158 -1.56 -3.41 -2.13
CA ARG A 158 -2.55 -4.01 -3.03
C ARG A 158 -3.31 -2.97 -3.85
N LEU A 159 -3.57 -1.80 -3.27
CA LEU A 159 -4.22 -0.71 -4.00
C LEU A 159 -3.34 -0.26 -5.18
N VAL A 160 -2.03 -0.09 -4.96
CA VAL A 160 -1.07 0.22 -6.03
C VAL A 160 -0.96 -0.92 -7.03
N GLY A 161 -0.89 -2.17 -6.56
CA GLY A 161 -0.80 -3.34 -7.44
C GLY A 161 -1.99 -3.52 -8.37
N LEU A 162 -3.15 -2.96 -8.03
CA LEU A 162 -4.39 -3.06 -8.80
C LEU A 162 -4.73 -1.81 -9.61
N ALA A 163 -4.01 -0.72 -9.40
CA ALA A 163 -4.22 0.53 -10.11
C ALA A 163 -3.61 0.45 -11.52
N GLU A 164 -4.14 -0.47 -12.32
CA GLU A 164 -3.90 -0.49 -13.77
C GLU A 164 -4.50 0.76 -14.45
N HIS A 165 -5.26 1.62 -13.75
CA HIS A 165 -6.07 2.68 -14.38
C HIS A 165 -5.97 4.09 -13.77
N ASN A 166 -5.12 4.34 -12.76
CA ASN A 166 -5.00 5.69 -12.19
C ASN A 166 -3.53 6.12 -12.03
N GLU A 167 -3.03 6.83 -13.05
CA GLU A 167 -1.65 7.32 -13.17
C GLU A 167 -1.23 8.23 -12.00
N GLN A 168 -2.16 9.02 -11.44
CA GLN A 168 -1.87 9.94 -10.34
C GLN A 168 -1.81 9.21 -8.98
N LEU A 169 -2.78 8.32 -8.72
CA LEU A 169 -2.82 7.51 -7.49
C LEU A 169 -1.58 6.61 -7.37
N ASP A 170 -1.11 6.10 -8.49
CA ASP A 170 0.08 5.26 -8.59
C ASP A 170 1.34 5.96 -8.08
N THR A 171 1.55 7.22 -8.46
CA THR A 171 2.82 7.89 -8.22
C THR A 171 3.04 8.19 -6.73
N TYR A 172 2.03 8.74 -6.04
CA TYR A 172 2.16 9.05 -4.61
C TYR A 172 2.25 7.79 -3.75
N LEU A 173 1.40 6.80 -4.00
CA LEU A 173 1.43 5.56 -3.23
C LEU A 173 2.69 4.74 -3.54
N SER A 174 3.22 4.77 -4.76
CA SER A 174 4.52 4.16 -5.08
C SER A 174 5.65 4.86 -4.33
N ALA A 175 5.60 6.20 -4.21
CA ALA A 175 6.56 6.94 -3.39
C ALA A 175 6.49 6.53 -1.91
N LEU A 176 5.30 6.27 -1.38
CA LEU A 176 5.11 5.70 -0.04
C LEU A 176 5.71 4.28 0.07
N GLY A 177 5.54 3.44 -0.95
CA GLY A 177 6.17 2.12 -1.03
C GLY A 177 7.69 2.21 -1.03
N ILE A 178 8.27 3.08 -1.86
CA ILE A 178 9.72 3.35 -1.89
C ILE A 178 10.22 3.80 -0.52
N ALA A 179 9.51 4.74 0.12
CA ALA A 179 9.88 5.22 1.46
C ALA A 179 9.84 4.09 2.49
N CYS A 180 8.83 3.22 2.44
CA CYS A 180 8.69 2.07 3.34
C CYS A 180 9.83 1.05 3.16
N VAL A 181 10.16 0.68 1.92
CA VAL A 181 11.26 -0.25 1.63
C VAL A 181 12.61 0.35 2.03
N ARG A 182 12.82 1.65 1.75
CA ARG A 182 14.00 2.38 2.21
C ARG A 182 14.14 2.38 3.73
N ASP A 183 13.07 2.67 4.45
CA ASP A 183 13.14 2.72 5.92
C ASP A 183 13.49 1.35 6.51
N ALA A 184 13.03 0.26 5.89
CA ALA A 184 13.35 -1.10 6.30
C ALA A 184 14.80 -1.53 5.96
N LEU A 185 15.30 -1.18 4.77
CA LEU A 185 16.53 -1.76 4.22
C LEU A 185 17.72 -0.80 4.22
N GLU A 186 17.49 0.52 4.17
CA GLU A 186 18.56 1.53 4.07
C GLU A 186 18.80 2.31 5.37
N LYS A 187 17.91 2.19 6.36
CA LYS A 187 17.97 2.93 7.63
C LYS A 187 18.07 2.03 8.87
N PHE A 188 18.59 0.81 8.71
CA PHE A 188 18.71 -0.17 9.79
C PHE A 188 19.28 0.46 11.06
N HIS A 189 18.55 0.33 12.17
CA HIS A 189 18.98 0.79 13.48
C HIS A 189 19.20 -0.40 14.41
N PRO A 190 20.46 -0.77 14.74
CA PRO A 190 20.78 -1.99 15.50
C PRO A 190 20.11 -2.07 16.88
N LEU A 191 19.73 -0.93 17.46
CA LEU A 191 19.11 -0.84 18.78
C LEU A 191 17.59 -1.07 18.76
N ASP A 192 16.97 -1.23 17.58
CA ASP A 192 15.52 -1.29 17.42
C ASP A 192 15.10 -2.48 16.54
N ILE A 193 15.53 -3.69 16.94
CA ILE A 193 15.32 -4.93 16.17
C ILE A 193 13.82 -5.23 16.02
N GLU A 194 13.01 -5.03 17.05
CA GLU A 194 11.57 -5.31 16.99
C GLU A 194 10.85 -4.44 15.95
N ASN A 195 11.15 -3.15 15.91
CA ASN A 195 10.53 -2.27 14.91
C ASN A 195 11.11 -2.53 13.53
N TRP A 196 12.38 -2.91 13.44
CA TRP A 196 12.98 -3.35 12.19
C TRP A 196 12.28 -4.57 11.60
N VAL A 197 11.93 -5.58 12.40
CA VAL A 197 11.12 -6.75 11.94
C VAL A 197 9.81 -6.27 11.31
N CYS A 198 9.10 -5.37 11.98
CA CYS A 198 7.86 -4.77 11.49
C CYS A 198 8.05 -4.02 10.16
N TYR A 199 9.12 -3.21 10.05
CA TYR A 199 9.43 -2.47 8.83
C TYR A 199 9.75 -3.40 7.66
N VAL A 200 10.53 -4.45 7.88
CA VAL A 200 10.84 -5.44 6.84
C VAL A 200 9.57 -6.16 6.40
N GLN A 201 8.71 -6.58 7.33
CA GLN A 201 7.44 -7.21 6.97
C GLN A 201 6.55 -6.28 6.14
N ALA A 202 6.41 -5.02 6.52
CA ALA A 202 5.67 -4.03 5.73
C ALA A 202 6.30 -3.79 4.35
N ALA A 203 7.64 -3.69 4.27
CA ALA A 203 8.37 -3.55 3.02
C ALA A 203 8.16 -4.76 2.10
N SER A 204 8.17 -5.98 2.65
CA SER A 204 7.85 -7.21 1.89
C SER A 204 6.44 -7.15 1.31
N GLN A 205 5.45 -6.59 2.01
CA GLN A 205 4.09 -6.44 1.45
C GLN A 205 4.06 -5.52 0.22
N TRP A 206 4.85 -4.44 0.22
CA TRP A 206 5.02 -3.58 -0.94
C TRP A 206 5.63 -4.30 -2.14
N VAL A 207 6.68 -5.08 -1.91
CA VAL A 207 7.29 -5.89 -2.98
C VAL A 207 6.32 -6.93 -3.51
N LEU A 208 5.61 -7.63 -2.62
CA LEU A 208 4.68 -8.69 -2.97
C LEU A 208 3.52 -8.21 -3.83
N HIS A 209 2.93 -7.08 -3.47
CA HIS A 209 1.69 -6.62 -4.09
C HIS A 209 1.89 -5.47 -5.09
N ALA A 210 2.91 -4.64 -4.91
CA ALA A 210 3.21 -3.50 -5.78
C ALA A 210 4.58 -3.60 -6.47
N GLY A 211 5.29 -4.73 -6.38
CA GLY A 211 6.66 -4.87 -6.88
C GLY A 211 6.81 -4.51 -8.36
N ALA A 212 5.84 -4.86 -9.21
CA ALA A 212 5.85 -4.48 -10.62
C ALA A 212 5.76 -2.96 -10.83
N ALA A 213 4.85 -2.28 -10.10
CA ALA A 213 4.73 -0.83 -10.15
C ALA A 213 6.01 -0.15 -9.63
N LEU A 214 6.56 -0.62 -8.50
CA LEU A 214 7.81 -0.10 -7.94
C LEU A 214 9.01 -0.31 -8.87
N TYR A 215 9.07 -1.44 -9.56
CA TYR A 215 10.12 -1.71 -10.55
C TYR A 215 9.97 -0.86 -11.81
N ALA A 216 8.74 -0.60 -12.26
CA ALA A 216 8.49 0.31 -13.38
C ALA A 216 9.02 1.73 -13.10
N MET A 217 8.98 2.17 -11.83
CA MET A 217 9.57 3.45 -11.42
C MET A 217 11.09 3.53 -11.68
N CYS A 218 11.80 2.40 -11.80
CA CYS A 218 13.24 2.40 -12.15
C CYS A 218 13.54 2.94 -13.55
N PHE A 219 12.51 3.09 -14.40
CA PHE A 219 12.64 3.47 -15.80
C PHE A 219 11.94 4.79 -16.15
N LEU A 220 11.28 5.42 -15.17
CA LEU A 220 10.67 6.73 -15.38
C LEU A 220 11.75 7.81 -15.47
N PRO A 221 11.55 8.86 -16.29
CA PRO A 221 12.42 10.02 -16.31
C PRO A 221 12.48 10.67 -14.92
N ASP A 222 13.65 11.15 -14.52
CA ASP A 222 13.86 11.78 -13.21
C ASP A 222 12.83 12.90 -12.96
N GLU A 223 12.53 13.72 -13.98
CA GLU A 223 11.58 14.84 -13.98
C GLU A 223 10.17 14.49 -13.47
N GLU A 224 9.68 13.29 -13.75
CA GLU A 224 8.36 12.83 -13.31
C GLU A 224 8.37 12.35 -11.84
N CYS A 225 9.54 11.98 -11.33
CA CYS A 225 9.74 11.64 -9.92
C CYS A 225 9.98 12.87 -9.02
N TYR A 226 10.18 14.08 -9.60
CA TYR A 226 10.62 15.28 -8.85
C TYR A 226 9.66 15.72 -7.74
N ALA A 227 8.35 15.57 -7.94
CA ALA A 227 7.33 15.98 -6.96
C ALA A 227 7.46 15.25 -5.61
N TYR A 228 8.19 14.13 -5.55
CA TYR A 228 8.29 13.26 -4.39
C TYR A 228 9.73 13.02 -3.91
N ILE A 229 10.71 13.80 -4.40
CA ILE A 229 12.16 13.62 -4.16
C ILE A 229 12.57 13.39 -2.71
N GLN A 230 11.92 14.06 -1.74
CA GLN A 230 12.29 13.90 -0.34
C GLN A 230 11.99 12.48 0.18
N SER A 231 10.93 11.84 -0.33
CA SER A 231 10.57 10.46 0.02
C SER A 231 11.48 9.42 -0.64
N VAL A 232 12.10 9.76 -1.77
CA VAL A 232 13.02 8.90 -2.53
C VAL A 232 14.49 9.21 -2.30
N ALA A 233 14.84 10.15 -1.42
CA ALA A 233 16.23 10.40 -1.05
C ALA A 233 16.93 9.08 -0.62
N PRO A 234 18.19 8.85 -0.99
CA PRO A 234 18.94 7.70 -0.51
C PRO A 234 19.07 7.71 1.02
N GLY A 235 19.00 6.52 1.64
CA GLY A 235 19.26 6.31 3.06
C GLY A 235 20.75 6.05 3.32
N ALA A 236 21.17 6.12 4.58
CA ALA A 236 22.58 6.10 4.97
C ALA A 236 23.35 4.85 4.54
N MET A 237 22.67 3.70 4.40
CA MET A 237 23.29 2.44 3.99
C MET A 237 23.44 2.28 2.47
N PHE A 238 22.71 3.07 1.67
CA PHE A 238 22.95 3.16 0.24
C PHE A 238 24.11 4.14 0.02
N THR A 239 25.32 3.59 -0.14
CA THR A 239 26.56 4.32 0.12
C THR A 239 26.75 5.57 -0.74
N ALA A 240 27.46 6.55 -0.16
CA ALA A 240 27.91 7.76 -0.84
C ALA A 240 28.70 7.50 -2.14
N GLU A 241 29.28 6.32 -2.32
CA GLU A 241 30.03 5.94 -3.53
C GLU A 241 29.10 5.63 -4.72
N LEU A 242 27.99 4.93 -4.48
CA LEU A 242 26.90 4.75 -5.44
C LEU A 242 26.22 6.10 -5.73
N GLU A 243 25.98 6.91 -4.69
CA GLU A 243 25.47 8.27 -4.87
C GLU A 243 26.46 9.19 -5.62
N SER A 244 27.77 9.01 -5.45
CA SER A 244 28.80 9.82 -6.10
C SER A 244 28.87 9.52 -7.58
N ARG A 245 28.71 8.25 -7.99
CA ARG A 245 28.61 7.88 -9.40
C ARG A 245 27.37 8.51 -10.04
N HIS A 246 26.20 8.35 -9.43
CA HIS A 246 24.97 8.92 -9.95
C HIS A 246 25.02 10.46 -10.00
N ARG A 247 25.54 11.13 -8.97
CA ARG A 247 25.72 12.59 -8.98
C ARG A 247 26.69 13.06 -10.07
N SER A 248 27.76 12.32 -10.34
CA SER A 248 28.71 12.67 -11.40
C SER A 248 28.13 12.53 -12.81
N GLU A 249 27.10 11.70 -12.98
CA GLU A 249 26.40 11.48 -14.24
C GLU A 249 25.16 12.37 -14.41
N GLY A 250 24.90 13.28 -13.46
CA GLY A 250 23.71 14.14 -13.48
C GLY A 250 22.39 13.39 -13.20
N MET A 251 22.45 12.11 -12.81
CA MET A 251 21.29 11.35 -12.37
C MET A 251 20.99 11.71 -10.90
N GLU A 252 19.95 12.52 -10.67
CA GLU A 252 19.54 12.88 -9.32
C GLU A 252 18.41 11.97 -8.81
N LYS A 253 18.70 11.29 -7.70
CA LYS A 253 17.79 10.92 -6.59
C LYS A 253 16.42 10.38 -7.02
N GLY A 254 16.38 9.08 -7.29
CA GLY A 254 15.11 8.37 -7.54
C GLY A 254 15.18 6.88 -7.22
N MET A 255 14.20 6.17 -7.74
CA MET A 255 14.21 4.72 -7.81
C MET A 255 15.04 4.31 -9.03
N THR A 256 16.12 3.53 -8.85
CA THR A 256 16.99 3.09 -9.95
C THR A 256 17.10 1.57 -9.97
N LEU A 257 17.55 0.99 -11.09
CA LEU A 257 17.76 -0.45 -11.19
C LEU A 257 18.81 -0.96 -10.20
N ASP A 258 19.86 -0.18 -9.94
CA ASP A 258 20.88 -0.56 -8.96
C ASP A 258 20.36 -0.50 -7.53
N ARG A 259 19.48 0.46 -7.23
CA ARG A 259 18.78 0.51 -5.93
C ARG A 259 17.83 -0.67 -5.75
N TRP A 260 17.10 -1.06 -6.79
CA TRP A 260 16.26 -2.26 -6.77
C TRP A 260 17.09 -3.53 -6.49
N LYS A 261 18.21 -3.72 -7.21
CA LYS A 261 19.14 -4.84 -6.97
C LYS A 261 19.71 -4.84 -5.56
N TYR A 262 20.04 -3.66 -5.03
CA TYR A 262 20.49 -3.50 -3.64
C TYR A 262 19.39 -3.92 -2.65
N TRP A 263 18.14 -3.49 -2.82
CA TRP A 263 17.06 -3.96 -1.94
C TRP A 263 16.86 -5.47 -1.98
N ARG A 264 16.93 -6.08 -3.17
CA ARG A 264 16.85 -7.53 -3.30
C ARG A 264 18.00 -8.22 -2.54
N SER A 265 19.23 -7.70 -2.64
CA SER A 265 20.36 -8.28 -1.90
C SER A 265 20.22 -8.11 -0.39
N GLN A 266 19.64 -7.01 0.08
CA GLN A 266 19.34 -6.82 1.51
C GLN A 266 18.28 -7.80 2.02
N PHE A 267 17.21 -8.06 1.25
CA PHE A 267 16.26 -9.12 1.61
C PHE A 267 16.94 -10.50 1.61
N GLN A 268 17.79 -10.80 0.63
CA GLN A 268 18.55 -12.05 0.59
C GLN A 268 19.45 -12.21 1.81
N GLU A 269 20.12 -11.14 2.25
CA GLU A 269 20.94 -11.14 3.45
C GLU A 269 20.10 -11.42 4.71
N ILE A 270 18.87 -10.90 4.79
CA ILE A 270 17.93 -11.20 5.88
C ILE A 270 17.57 -12.70 5.90
N VAL A 271 17.35 -13.31 4.72
CA VAL A 271 17.11 -14.76 4.60
C VAL A 271 18.31 -15.56 5.10
N GLU A 272 19.53 -15.20 4.68
CA GLU A 272 20.75 -15.89 5.12
C GLU A 272 21.03 -15.72 6.62
N ARG A 273 20.67 -14.56 7.19
CA ARG A 273 20.77 -14.31 8.63
C ARG A 273 19.74 -15.12 9.42
N ARG A 274 18.51 -15.31 8.91
CA ARG A 274 17.50 -16.19 9.53
C ARG A 274 18.11 -17.56 9.80
N ASP A 275 18.77 -18.16 8.81
CA ASP A 275 19.30 -19.51 8.93
C ASP A 275 20.42 -19.61 9.99
N ARG A 276 21.12 -18.50 10.26
CA ARG A 276 22.12 -18.40 11.35
C ARG A 276 21.51 -18.15 12.72
N LEU A 277 20.34 -17.51 12.76
CA LEU A 277 19.67 -17.03 13.97
C LEU A 277 18.43 -17.87 14.33
N ALA A 278 18.16 -18.96 13.61
CA ALA A 278 16.99 -19.83 13.79
C ALA A 278 16.86 -20.40 15.22
N SER A 279 17.92 -20.34 16.03
CA SER A 279 17.91 -20.74 17.44
C SER A 279 17.38 -19.68 18.41
N LEU A 280 17.15 -18.43 17.98
CA LEU A 280 17.02 -17.31 18.91
C LEU A 280 15.59 -16.83 19.20
N GLU A 281 14.59 -16.93 18.33
CA GLU A 281 13.19 -16.53 18.65
C GLU A 281 12.24 -16.70 17.44
N GLY A 282 10.93 -16.81 17.70
CA GLY A 282 9.90 -17.08 16.67
C GLY A 282 9.64 -15.92 15.68
N ASP A 283 9.88 -14.67 16.06
CA ASP A 283 9.62 -13.53 15.18
C ASP A 283 10.63 -13.46 14.00
N MET A 284 11.81 -14.07 14.16
CA MET A 284 12.83 -14.16 13.10
C MET A 284 12.42 -15.13 11.97
N GLU A 285 11.59 -16.13 12.26
CA GLU A 285 11.07 -17.04 11.24
C GLU A 285 10.10 -16.30 10.31
N ALA A 286 9.15 -15.55 10.89
CA ALA A 286 8.20 -14.74 10.13
C ALA A 286 8.91 -13.66 9.31
N LEU A 287 9.95 -13.03 9.87
CA LEU A 287 10.81 -12.07 9.18
C LEU A 287 11.46 -12.70 7.94
N GLY A 288 12.18 -13.81 8.12
CA GLY A 288 12.91 -14.41 7.01
C GLY A 288 11.99 -15.01 5.94
N LYS A 289 10.81 -15.53 6.32
CA LYS A 289 9.77 -15.94 5.35
C LYS A 289 9.27 -14.75 4.52
N ALA A 290 9.01 -13.60 5.17
CA ALA A 290 8.59 -12.40 4.45
C ALA A 290 9.68 -11.87 3.52
N ALA A 291 10.95 -11.92 3.92
CA ALA A 291 12.09 -11.55 3.08
C ALA A 291 12.27 -12.50 1.89
N GLU A 292 12.16 -13.81 2.11
CA GLU A 292 12.24 -14.84 1.06
C GLU A 292 11.16 -14.67 -0.01
N GLN A 293 9.92 -14.42 0.43
CA GLN A 293 8.81 -14.09 -0.45
C GLN A 293 9.06 -12.82 -1.27
N ALA A 294 9.65 -11.79 -0.65
CA ALA A 294 10.02 -10.56 -1.35
C ALA A 294 11.10 -10.82 -2.42
N VAL A 295 12.18 -11.55 -2.10
CA VAL A 295 13.22 -11.92 -3.08
C VAL A 295 12.61 -12.64 -4.27
N SER A 296 11.81 -13.68 -4.02
CA SER A 296 11.17 -14.48 -5.07
C SER A 296 10.30 -13.60 -5.97
N LYS A 297 9.52 -12.68 -5.40
CA LYS A 297 8.69 -11.77 -6.19
C LYS A 297 9.51 -10.75 -6.98
N MET A 298 10.62 -10.23 -6.44
CA MET A 298 11.50 -9.32 -7.19
C MET A 298 12.10 -10.01 -8.42
N GLU A 299 12.54 -11.25 -8.28
CA GLU A 299 13.06 -12.06 -9.39
C GLU A 299 11.98 -12.38 -10.43
N GLU A 300 10.75 -12.63 -10.00
CA GLU A 300 9.60 -12.80 -10.88
C GLU A 300 9.35 -11.53 -11.71
N VAL A 301 9.25 -10.36 -11.06
CA VAL A 301 9.03 -9.06 -11.72
C VAL A 301 10.12 -8.73 -12.73
N GLU A 302 11.40 -8.97 -12.38
CA GLU A 302 12.53 -8.78 -13.29
C GLU A 302 12.41 -9.68 -14.53
N ARG A 303 12.05 -10.95 -14.34
CA ARG A 303 11.92 -11.94 -15.40
C ARG A 303 10.75 -11.65 -16.33
N GLU A 304 9.59 -11.31 -15.77
CA GLU A 304 8.39 -10.92 -16.53
C GLU A 304 8.67 -9.68 -17.38
N THR A 305 9.32 -8.68 -16.78
CA THR A 305 9.74 -7.45 -17.48
C THR A 305 10.71 -7.77 -18.63
N ALA A 306 11.72 -8.61 -18.37
CA ALA A 306 12.67 -9.03 -19.41
C ALA A 306 12.00 -9.81 -20.55
N ALA A 307 11.06 -10.70 -20.23
CA ALA A 307 10.31 -11.46 -21.22
C ALA A 307 9.44 -10.53 -22.11
N GLN A 308 8.78 -9.55 -21.50
CA GLN A 308 7.98 -8.54 -22.21
C GLN A 308 8.85 -7.67 -23.13
N ALA A 309 10.04 -7.29 -22.67
CA ALA A 309 11.02 -6.56 -23.46
C ALA A 309 11.49 -7.37 -24.69
N CYS A 310 11.80 -8.67 -24.52
CA CYS A 310 12.16 -9.56 -25.64
C CYS A 310 11.02 -9.75 -26.65
N TYR A 311 9.77 -9.80 -26.21
CA TYR A 311 8.62 -9.92 -27.13
C TYR A 311 8.49 -8.68 -28.02
N CYS A 312 8.58 -7.48 -27.42
CA CYS A 312 8.53 -6.18 -28.11
C CYS A 312 9.61 -6.00 -29.20
N SER A 313 10.85 -6.45 -28.94
CA SER A 313 11.94 -6.29 -29.89
C SER A 313 11.79 -7.17 -31.14
N SER A 314 11.04 -8.26 -31.04
CA SER A 314 10.76 -9.17 -32.16
C SER A 314 9.64 -8.68 -33.09
N SER A 315 8.74 -7.81 -32.61
CA SER A 315 7.54 -7.45 -33.35
C SER A 315 7.65 -6.16 -34.16
N GLU A 316 8.44 -5.15 -33.76
CA GLU A 316 8.30 -3.81 -34.38
C GLU A 316 9.58 -2.99 -34.62
N GLY A 317 10.79 -3.50 -34.39
CA GLY A 317 12.03 -2.74 -34.67
C GLY A 317 12.18 -1.43 -33.85
N SER A 318 11.31 -1.20 -32.86
CA SER A 318 11.38 -0.08 -31.92
C SER A 318 12.28 -0.40 -30.72
N SER A 319 12.81 0.63 -30.04
CA SER A 319 13.67 0.44 -28.88
C SER A 319 12.90 -0.21 -27.72
N CYS A 320 13.51 -1.23 -27.12
CA CYS A 320 12.95 -2.08 -26.06
C CYS A 320 12.27 -1.29 -24.92
N LEU A 321 12.89 -0.18 -24.50
CA LEU A 321 12.43 0.64 -23.38
C LEU A 321 11.17 1.44 -23.73
N SER A 322 11.12 2.01 -24.94
CA SER A 322 9.94 2.75 -25.41
C SER A 322 8.75 1.83 -25.61
N CYS A 323 8.98 0.59 -26.06
CA CYS A 323 7.92 -0.41 -26.15
C CYS A 323 7.46 -0.87 -24.76
N PHE A 324 8.36 -1.03 -23.79
CA PHE A 324 7.95 -1.37 -22.42
C PHE A 324 7.10 -0.27 -21.79
N ILE A 325 7.58 0.99 -21.80
CA ILE A 325 6.82 2.14 -21.29
C ILE A 325 5.51 2.29 -22.06
N SER A 326 5.53 2.12 -23.39
CA SER A 326 4.33 2.19 -24.22
C SER A 326 3.36 1.06 -23.90
N VAL A 327 3.77 -0.20 -23.77
CA VAL A 327 2.88 -1.33 -23.44
C VAL A 327 2.35 -1.20 -22.02
N TRP A 328 3.19 -0.77 -21.08
CA TRP A 328 2.77 -0.45 -19.71
C TRP A 328 1.70 0.66 -19.73
N ASN A 329 1.95 1.76 -20.45
CA ASN A 329 1.00 2.86 -20.60
C ASN A 329 -0.23 2.52 -21.46
N THR A 330 -0.13 1.58 -22.40
CA THR A 330 -1.22 1.14 -23.27
C THR A 330 -2.13 0.17 -22.55
N LYS A 331 -1.58 -0.77 -21.76
CA LYS A 331 -2.36 -1.54 -20.78
C LYS A 331 -3.05 -0.61 -19.77
N ARG A 332 -2.40 0.50 -19.39
CA ARG A 332 -3.02 1.51 -18.52
C ARG A 332 -4.20 2.26 -19.14
N ARG A 333 -4.15 2.55 -20.45
CA ARG A 333 -5.13 3.41 -21.15
C ARG A 333 -6.24 2.67 -21.90
N GLY A 334 -6.18 1.34 -22.00
CA GLY A 334 -6.98 0.56 -22.95
C GLY A 334 -7.95 -0.47 -22.37
N GLY A 335 -8.66 -0.15 -21.28
CA GLY A 335 -9.69 -0.99 -20.67
C GLY A 335 -11.06 -0.33 -20.65
#